data_AF-A0A1I4NLB6-F1
#
_entry.id   AF-A0A1I4NLB6-F1
#
_cell.length_a   1.000
_cell.length_b   1.000
_cell.length_c   1.000
_cell.angle_alpha   90.00
_cell.angle_beta   90.00
_cell.angle_gamma   90.00
#
_symmetry.space_group_name_H-M   'P 1'
#
loop_
_entity.id
_entity.type
_entity.pdbx_description
1 polymer ?
#
loop_
_entity_poly.entity_id
_entity_poly.type
_entity_poly.pdbx_seq_one_letter_code
_entity_poly.pdbx_strand_id
1 'polypeptide(L)'
;MIKTSDPVKNEQELYNKIDQYRKEHRTSALTTYDVQPFIETQPHDLHPDIVLKNIILGNACAWGTYDTACGHLENNIHAFRHFQVFNI
;
A
#
# COMPACT_ATOMS: atom_id res chain seq x y z
N MET A 1 -17.35 21.70 4.48
CA MET A 1 -18.01 20.42 4.11
C MET A 1 -16.92 19.38 4.00
N ILE A 2 -16.84 18.46 4.97
CA ILE A 2 -15.92 17.33 4.90
C ILE A 2 -16.50 16.41 3.80
N LYS A 3 -15.80 16.27 2.67
CA LYS A 3 -16.14 15.22 1.70
C LYS A 3 -15.82 13.91 2.39
N THR A 4 -16.82 13.28 2.99
CA THR A 4 -16.73 11.90 3.45
C THR A 4 -16.45 11.04 2.22
N SER A 5 -15.21 10.58 2.07
CA SER A 5 -14.89 9.62 1.02
C SER A 5 -15.66 8.33 1.29
N ASP A 6 -16.04 7.59 0.24
CA ASP A 6 -16.77 6.34 0.44
C ASP A 6 -15.91 5.31 1.18
N PRO A 7 -16.54 4.34 1.87
CA PRO A 7 -15.80 3.28 2.52
C PRO A 7 -15.01 2.41 1.58
N VAL A 8 -13.77 2.10 2.02
CA VAL A 8 -12.83 1.25 1.28
C VAL A 8 -13.40 -0.16 1.26
N LYS A 9 -13.72 -0.67 0.07
CA LYS A 9 -14.42 -1.96 -0.09
C LYS A 9 -13.48 -3.13 -0.33
N ASN A 10 -12.27 -2.87 -0.82
CA ASN A 10 -11.28 -3.89 -1.17
C ASN A 10 -9.84 -3.32 -1.19
N GLU A 11 -8.85 -4.20 -1.30
CA GLU A 11 -7.42 -3.82 -1.32
C GLU A 11 -7.05 -2.96 -2.53
N GLN A 12 -7.67 -3.15 -3.70
CA GLN A 12 -7.39 -2.34 -4.89
C GLN A 12 -7.84 -0.88 -4.68
N GLU A 13 -9.00 -0.67 -4.07
CA GLU A 13 -9.49 0.65 -3.71
C GLU A 13 -8.57 1.32 -2.67
N LEU A 14 -8.12 0.56 -1.66
CA LEU A 14 -7.16 1.04 -0.68
C LEU A 14 -5.86 1.49 -1.34
N TYR A 15 -5.30 0.66 -2.22
CA TYR A 15 -4.08 0.96 -2.96
C TYR A 15 -4.22 2.25 -3.77
N ASN A 16 -5.34 2.41 -4.49
CA ASN A 16 -5.62 3.61 -5.27
C ASN A 16 -5.71 4.86 -4.40
N LYS A 17 -6.34 4.77 -3.22
CA LYS A 17 -6.40 5.90 -2.27
C LYS A 17 -5.03 6.25 -1.70
N ILE A 18 -4.18 5.27 -1.42
CA ILE A 18 -2.80 5.51 -0.95
C ILE A 18 -1.95 6.15 -2.05
N ASP A 19 -2.05 5.70 -3.31
CA ASP A 19 -1.36 6.34 -4.43
C ASP A 19 -1.85 7.78 -4.65
N GLN A 20 -3.14 8.03 -4.48
CA GLN A 20 -3.68 9.39 -4.52
C GLN A 20 -3.11 10.27 -3.38
N TYR A 21 -3.09 9.76 -2.15
CA TYR A 21 -2.46 10.44 -1.01
C TYR A 21 -0.99 10.80 -1.29
N ARG A 22 -0.22 9.86 -1.87
CA ARG A 22 1.17 10.11 -2.28
C ARG A 22 1.28 11.24 -3.31
N LYS A 23 0.42 11.24 -4.32
CA LYS A 23 0.39 12.29 -5.37
C LYS A 23 0.10 13.66 -4.75
N GLU A 24 -0.80 13.72 -3.78
CA GLU A 24 -1.12 14.95 -3.05
C GLU A 24 0.08 15.48 -2.24
N HIS A 25 0.86 14.57 -1.64
CA HIS A 25 2.09 14.89 -0.92
C HIS A 25 3.31 15.13 -1.83
N ARG A 26 3.15 14.94 -3.15
CA ARG A 26 4.18 15.16 -4.18
C ARG A 26 5.49 14.41 -3.91
N THR A 27 5.38 13.19 -3.38
CA THR A 27 6.53 12.33 -3.10
C THR A 27 6.59 11.13 -4.05
N SER A 28 7.79 10.63 -4.31
CA SER A 28 8.01 9.41 -5.10
C SER A 28 7.77 8.13 -4.28
N ALA A 29 7.88 8.22 -2.95
CA ALA A 29 7.70 7.09 -2.04
C ALA A 29 7.05 7.54 -0.73
N LEU A 30 6.21 6.67 -0.18
CA LEU A 30 5.67 6.80 1.17
C LEU A 30 6.49 5.97 2.15
N THR A 31 6.48 6.35 3.42
CA THR A 31 7.23 5.71 4.50
C THR A 31 6.29 5.21 5.59
N THR A 32 6.84 4.54 6.60
CA THR A 32 6.09 4.14 7.79
C THR A 32 5.49 5.34 8.54
N TYR A 33 6.07 6.54 8.40
CA TYR A 33 5.52 7.75 9.01
C TYR A 33 4.22 8.22 8.36
N ASP A 34 3.91 7.76 7.15
CA ASP A 34 2.71 8.14 6.42
C ASP A 34 1.49 7.25 6.75
N VAL A 35 1.69 6.14 7.47
CA VAL A 35 0.63 5.17 7.78
C VAL A 35 -0.48 5.81 8.63
N GLN A 36 -0.11 6.37 9.78
CA GLN A 36 -1.08 6.96 10.70
C GLN A 36 -1.76 8.21 10.11
N PRO A 37 -1.01 9.18 9.51
CA PRO A 37 -1.63 10.31 8.82
C PRO A 37 -2.59 9.88 7.71
N PHE A 38 -2.27 8.85 6.92
CA PHE A 38 -3.18 8.33 5.91
C PHE A 38 -4.48 7.80 6.54
N ILE A 39 -4.40 7.00 7.61
CA ILE A 39 -5.59 6.43 8.29
C ILE A 39 -6.50 7.55 8.78
N GLU A 40 -5.95 8.64 9.33
CA GLU A 40 -6.69 9.80 9.80
C GLU A 40 -7.43 10.55 8.69
N THR A 41 -7.02 10.39 7.42
CA THR A 41 -7.78 10.93 6.27
C THR A 41 -8.99 10.08 5.88
N GLN A 42 -9.12 8.86 6.42
CA GLN A 42 -10.16 7.91 6.04
C GLN A 42 -11.37 7.99 6.97
N PRO A 43 -12.58 7.68 6.47
CA PRO A 43 -13.82 7.77 7.28
C PRO A 43 -14.01 6.65 8.31
N HIS A 44 -13.15 5.62 8.29
CA HIS A 44 -13.25 4.42 9.13
C HIS A 44 -11.86 3.89 9.44
N ASP A 45 -11.78 3.19 10.57
CA ASP A 45 -10.55 2.59 11.06
C ASP A 45 -10.03 1.53 10.09
N LEU A 46 -8.86 1.81 9.52
CA LEU A 46 -8.09 0.85 8.75
C LEU A 46 -6.99 0.26 9.64
N HIS A 47 -6.75 -1.05 9.51
CA HIS A 47 -5.67 -1.69 10.23
C HIS A 47 -4.30 -1.19 9.70
N PRO A 48 -3.40 -0.68 10.55
CA PRO A 48 -2.11 -0.12 10.12
C PRO A 48 -1.28 -1.05 9.24
N ASP A 49 -1.25 -2.34 9.58
CA ASP A 49 -0.48 -3.34 8.81
C ASP A 49 -0.96 -3.47 7.36
N ILE A 50 -2.26 -3.32 7.10
CA ILE A 50 -2.81 -3.39 5.74
C ILE A 50 -2.39 -2.16 4.94
N VAL A 51 -2.39 -0.98 5.57
CA VAL A 51 -1.91 0.26 4.94
C VAL A 51 -0.41 0.16 4.64
N LEU A 52 0.39 -0.28 5.62
CA LEU A 52 1.83 -0.44 5.47
C LEU A 52 2.18 -1.43 4.35
N LYS A 53 1.49 -2.57 4.27
CA LYS A 53 1.62 -3.54 3.16
C LYS A 53 1.45 -2.84 1.80
N ASN A 54 0.38 -2.06 1.63
CA ASN A 54 0.10 -1.38 0.36
C ASN A 54 1.11 -0.28 0.03
N ILE A 55 1.66 0.42 1.03
CA ILE A 55 2.76 1.37 0.84
C ILE A 55 4.02 0.67 0.31
N ILE A 56 4.40 -0.44 0.94
CA ILE A 56 5.58 -1.23 0.54
C ILE A 56 5.41 -1.74 -0.90
N LEU A 57 4.22 -2.25 -1.22
CA LEU A 57 3.87 -2.70 -2.56
C LEU A 57 4.02 -1.58 -3.60
N GLY A 58 3.38 -0.43 -3.35
CA GLY A 58 3.43 0.72 -4.24
C GLY A 58 4.85 1.21 -4.47
N ASN A 59 5.66 1.33 -3.40
CA ASN A 59 7.06 1.71 -3.50
C ASN A 59 7.88 0.72 -4.36
N ALA A 60 7.68 -0.59 -4.16
CA ALA A 60 8.45 -1.63 -4.86
C ALA A 60 8.19 -1.65 -6.37
N CYS A 61 6.97 -1.32 -6.80
CA CYS A 61 6.59 -1.29 -8.22
C CYS A 61 6.42 0.13 -8.78
N ALA A 62 7.01 1.15 -8.14
CA ALA A 62 6.94 2.55 -8.54
C ALA A 62 5.50 3.05 -8.81
N TRP A 63 4.55 2.60 -8.01
CA TRP A 63 3.15 3.02 -8.02
C TRP A 63 2.39 2.69 -9.32
N GLY A 64 2.70 1.54 -9.93
CA GLY A 64 1.91 0.95 -11.02
C GLY A 64 0.49 0.52 -10.61
N THR A 65 -0.19 -0.29 -11.44
CA THR A 65 -1.52 -0.82 -11.08
C THR A 65 -1.44 -1.77 -9.89
N TYR A 66 -2.53 -1.92 -9.14
CA TYR A 66 -2.61 -2.91 -8.05
C TYR A 66 -2.23 -4.32 -8.53
N ASP A 67 -2.70 -4.73 -9.72
CA ASP A 67 -2.34 -6.04 -10.30
C ASP A 67 -0.83 -6.16 -10.57
N THR A 68 -0.19 -5.08 -11.04
CA THR A 68 1.26 -5.03 -11.22
C THR A 68 1.98 -5.14 -9.87
N ALA A 69 1.49 -4.45 -8.84
CA ALA A 69 2.05 -4.49 -7.50
C ALA A 69 1.96 -5.90 -6.89
N CYS A 70 0.83 -6.58 -7.06
CA CYS A 70 0.62 -7.96 -6.65
C CYS A 70 1.56 -8.91 -7.41
N GLY A 71 1.69 -8.77 -8.74
CA GLY A 71 2.62 -9.58 -9.52
C GLY A 71 4.08 -9.37 -9.10
N HIS A 72 4.49 -8.14 -8.76
CA HIS A 72 5.81 -7.86 -8.21
C HIS A 72 6.02 -8.51 -6.84
N LEU A 73 5.01 -8.52 -5.96
CA LEU A 73 5.09 -9.20 -4.68
C LEU A 73 5.27 -10.71 -4.85
N GLU A 74 4.45 -11.33 -5.69
CA GLU A 74 4.54 -12.77 -5.98
C GLU A 74 5.92 -13.12 -6.52
N ASN A 75 6.41 -12.38 -7.51
CA ASN A 75 7.74 -12.59 -8.07
C ASN A 75 8.85 -12.43 -7.03
N ASN A 76 8.75 -11.45 -6.13
CA ASN A 76 9.69 -11.31 -5.01
C ASN A 76 9.63 -12.52 -4.09
N ILE A 77 8.44 -12.93 -3.63
CA ILE A 77 8.27 -14.12 -2.77
C ILE A 77 8.87 -15.35 -3.46
N HIS A 78 8.61 -15.55 -4.76
CA HIS A 78 9.17 -16.66 -5.54
C HIS A 78 10.69 -16.59 -5.68
N ALA A 79 11.27 -15.40 -5.91
CA ALA A 79 12.71 -15.21 -6.00
C ALA A 79 13.41 -15.48 -4.65
N PHE A 80 12.79 -15.06 -3.54
CA PHE A 80 13.33 -15.27 -2.19
C PHE A 80 13.03 -16.66 -1.61
N ARG A 81 12.07 -17.42 -2.16
CA ARG A 81 11.92 -18.86 -1.85
C ARG A 81 13.18 -19.66 -2.20
N HIS A 82 13.94 -19.27 -3.21
CA HIS A 82 15.24 -19.88 -3.52
C HIS A 82 16.34 -19.55 -2.50
N PHE A 83 16.13 -18.52 -1.68
CA PHE A 83 17.04 -18.10 -0.60
C PHE A 83 16.46 -18.40 0.79
N GLN A 84 15.60 -19.43 0.92
CA GLN A 84 15.28 -20.00 2.24
C GLN A 84 16.55 -20.59 2.87
N VAL A 85 17.34 -19.72 3.51
CA VAL A 85 18.47 -20.08 4.37
C VAL A 85 17.98 -20.58 5.74
N PHE A 86 16.69 -20.41 6.04
CA PHE A 86 16.08 -20.98 7.24
C PHE A 86 14.83 -21.79 6.87
N ASN A 87 14.97 -23.11 7.00
CA ASN A 87 13.85 -24.03 7.15
C ASN A 87 13.18 -23.74 8.50
N ILE A 88 11.90 -23.43 8.48
CA ILE A 88 11.02 -23.55 9.66
C ILE A 88 10.21 -24.82 9.46
#